data_AF-A0A956VPL0-F1
#
_entry.id   AF-A0A956VPL0-F1
#
_cell.length_a   1.000
_cell.length_b   1.000
_cell.length_c   1.000
_cell.angle_alpha   90.00
_cell.angle_beta   90.00
_cell.angle_gamma   90.00
#
_symmetry.space_group_name_H-M   'P 1'
#
loop_
_entity.id
_entity.type
_entity.pdbx_description
1 polymer ?
#
loop_
_entity_poly.entity_id
_entity_poly.type
_entity_poly.pdbx_seq_one_letter_code
_entity_poly.pdbx_strand_id
1 'polypeptide(L)'
;GGFGRAPKFPQPAALGFLLDLSARAEDPEASRATQAALDAMARGGIWDHLGGGFHRYAVDATWSVPHFEKMLYDNAQLARLYADAARRDGLWIRDRAPRADSAGADVRDPGALGLEALPALAWGPDRNRRIALATSGYALRELQLPDGGFQAAQDADTPDGEGAFFAWRPEELA
;
A
#
# COMPACT_ATOMS: atom_id res chain seq x y z
N GLY A 1 13.46 -10.24 2.80
CA GLY A 1 12.70 -10.44 1.55
C GLY A 1 12.75 -11.90 1.16
N GLY A 2 11.62 -12.59 1.20
CA GLY A 2 11.48 -14.03 1.02
C GLY A 2 10.27 -14.54 1.81
N PHE A 3 9.75 -15.72 1.49
CA PHE A 3 8.80 -16.46 2.31
C PHE A 3 9.47 -16.94 3.62
N GLY A 4 9.97 -15.99 4.42
CA GLY A 4 10.73 -16.22 5.64
C GLY A 4 10.01 -15.65 6.87
N ARG A 5 10.53 -16.00 8.05
CA ARG A 5 10.23 -15.25 9.27
C ARG A 5 10.70 -13.80 9.06
N ALA A 6 10.00 -12.87 9.70
CA ALA A 6 10.35 -11.48 9.95
C ALA A 6 11.78 -11.03 9.53
N PRO A 7 11.96 -9.89 8.85
CA PRO A 7 10.94 -8.93 8.40
C PRO A 7 10.29 -9.30 7.06
N LYS A 8 9.04 -8.85 6.85
CA LYS A 8 8.23 -9.07 5.63
C LYS A 8 8.06 -7.79 4.81
N PHE A 9 8.30 -7.92 3.50
CA PHE A 9 8.26 -6.81 2.55
C PHE A 9 7.08 -6.95 1.58
N PRO A 10 6.42 -5.85 1.17
CA PRO A 10 5.27 -5.88 0.25
C PRO A 10 5.52 -6.50 -1.13
N GLN A 11 6.74 -6.43 -1.66
CA GLN A 11 7.13 -7.01 -2.96
C GLN A 11 6.18 -6.66 -4.14
N PRO A 12 5.85 -5.38 -4.38
CA PRO A 12 4.81 -5.00 -5.31
C PRO A 12 5.10 -5.44 -6.77
N ALA A 13 6.36 -5.45 -7.20
CA ALA A 13 6.75 -5.92 -8.52
C ALA A 13 6.46 -7.42 -8.73
N ALA A 14 6.77 -8.26 -7.74
CA ALA A 14 6.51 -9.70 -7.81
C ALA A 14 5.00 -9.99 -7.81
N LEU A 15 4.24 -9.27 -6.98
CA LEU A 15 2.78 -9.39 -6.96
C LEU A 15 2.15 -8.87 -8.25
N GLY A 16 2.70 -7.81 -8.86
CA GLY A 16 2.27 -7.32 -10.17
C GLY A 16 2.47 -8.38 -11.27
N PHE A 17 3.60 -9.09 -11.26
CA PHE A 17 3.83 -10.20 -12.17
C PHE A 17 2.80 -11.33 -11.99
N LEU A 18 2.51 -11.75 -10.75
CA LEU A 18 1.51 -12.78 -10.47
C LEU A 18 0.09 -12.32 -10.86
N LEU A 19 -0.22 -11.04 -10.68
CA LEU A 19 -1.49 -10.46 -11.13
C LEU A 19 -1.63 -10.54 -12.65
N ASP A 20 -0.55 -10.26 -13.40
CA ASP A 20 -0.55 -10.36 -14.86
C ASP A 20 -0.58 -11.81 -15.34
N LEU A 21 0.12 -12.72 -14.65
CA LEU A 21 0.10 -14.15 -14.94
C LEU A 21 -1.31 -14.72 -14.76
N SER A 22 -1.97 -14.40 -13.64
CA SER A 22 -3.34 -14.86 -13.39
C SER A 22 -4.32 -14.38 -14.46
N ALA A 23 -4.13 -13.17 -14.99
CA ALA A 23 -4.99 -12.61 -16.04
C ALA A 23 -4.71 -13.18 -17.44
N ARG A 24 -3.45 -13.48 -17.77
CA ARG A 24 -3.06 -13.92 -19.12
C ARG A 24 -3.11 -15.43 -19.31
N ALA A 25 -2.75 -16.18 -18.28
CA ALA A 25 -2.67 -17.64 -18.31
C ALA A 25 -3.84 -18.31 -17.57
N GLU A 26 -4.79 -17.51 -17.04
CA GLU A 26 -5.90 -17.97 -16.21
C GLU A 26 -5.45 -18.83 -15.01
N ASP A 27 -4.25 -18.56 -14.49
CA ASP A 27 -3.62 -19.35 -13.43
C ASP A 27 -4.33 -19.10 -12.07
N PRO A 28 -5.08 -20.08 -11.52
CA PRO A 28 -5.81 -19.92 -10.27
C PRO A 28 -4.89 -19.84 -9.05
N GLU A 29 -3.68 -20.39 -9.12
CA GLU A 29 -2.71 -20.32 -8.04
C GLU A 29 -2.08 -18.94 -7.95
N ALA A 30 -1.67 -18.37 -9.09
CA ALA A 30 -1.20 -16.98 -9.15
C ALA A 30 -2.28 -16.01 -8.67
N SER A 31 -3.54 -16.31 -9.01
CA SER A 31 -4.70 -15.55 -8.56
C SER A 31 -4.84 -15.59 -7.02
N ARG A 32 -4.89 -16.79 -6.44
CA ARG A 32 -4.99 -16.98 -4.97
C ARG A 32 -3.80 -16.37 -4.23
N ALA A 33 -2.59 -16.56 -4.73
CA ALA A 33 -1.37 -16.04 -4.10
C ALA A 33 -1.39 -14.50 -4.04
N THR A 34 -1.77 -13.85 -5.15
CA THR A 34 -1.87 -12.39 -5.22
C THR A 34 -2.94 -11.86 -4.28
N GLN A 35 -4.14 -12.45 -4.29
CA GLN A 35 -5.21 -12.06 -3.35
C GLN A 35 -4.76 -12.20 -1.90
N ALA A 36 -4.21 -13.35 -1.52
CA ALA A 36 -3.81 -13.62 -0.14
C ALA A 36 -2.78 -12.59 0.34
N ALA A 37 -1.84 -12.20 -0.52
CA ALA A 37 -0.86 -11.18 -0.20
C ALA A 37 -1.49 -9.79 -0.01
N LEU A 38 -2.35 -9.35 -0.93
CA LEU A 38 -3.06 -8.07 -0.84
C LEU A 38 -3.96 -8.03 0.41
N ASP A 39 -4.71 -9.10 0.67
CA ASP A 39 -5.56 -9.24 1.86
C ASP A 39 -4.73 -9.16 3.14
N ALA A 40 -3.59 -9.85 3.21
CA ALA A 40 -2.76 -9.87 4.40
C ALA A 40 -2.13 -8.50 4.68
N MET A 41 -1.66 -7.78 3.65
CA MET A 41 -1.11 -6.44 3.80
C MET A 41 -2.19 -5.43 4.20
N ALA A 42 -3.34 -5.46 3.55
CA ALA A 42 -4.48 -4.59 3.86
C ALA A 42 -5.02 -4.79 5.28
N ARG A 43 -4.90 -6.01 5.81
CA ARG A 43 -5.29 -6.40 7.19
C ARG A 43 -4.26 -6.01 8.23
N GLY A 44 -2.99 -5.96 7.84
CA GLY A 44 -1.87 -5.74 8.74
C GLY A 44 -1.72 -4.27 9.14
N GLY A 45 -0.84 -4.03 10.12
CA GLY A 45 -0.41 -2.69 10.51
C GLY A 45 0.57 -2.05 9.52
N ILE A 46 0.99 -2.77 8.47
CA ILE A 46 1.78 -2.18 7.38
C ILE A 46 0.95 -1.21 6.52
N TRP A 47 -0.37 -1.41 6.43
CA TRP A 47 -1.28 -0.40 5.90
C TRP A 47 -1.60 0.59 7.01
N ASP A 48 -1.39 1.88 6.76
CA ASP A 48 -1.83 2.92 7.70
C ASP A 48 -3.34 3.12 7.56
N HIS A 49 -4.08 2.52 8.49
CA HIS A 49 -5.54 2.58 8.53
C HIS A 49 -6.10 3.97 8.83
N LEU A 50 -5.28 4.91 9.33
CA LEU A 50 -5.70 6.24 9.72
C LEU A 50 -5.39 7.28 8.64
N GLY A 51 -4.15 7.30 8.15
CA GLY A 51 -3.67 8.27 7.16
C GLY A 51 -3.66 7.76 5.73
N GLY A 52 -3.77 6.45 5.53
CA GLY A 52 -3.45 5.80 4.26
C GLY A 52 -1.95 5.75 3.97
N GLY A 53 -1.61 5.08 2.89
CA GLY A 53 -0.24 4.73 2.58
C GLY A 53 0.23 3.45 3.29
N PHE A 54 1.30 2.88 2.77
CA PHE A 54 1.96 1.70 3.31
C PHE A 54 3.31 2.07 3.91
N HIS A 55 3.57 1.50 5.08
CA HIS A 55 4.88 1.42 5.68
C HIS A 55 5.79 0.49 4.87
N ARG A 56 7.11 0.74 4.93
CA ARG A 56 8.09 0.11 4.04
C ARG A 56 8.12 -1.41 4.18
N TYR A 57 8.03 -1.90 5.41
CA TYR A 57 7.97 -3.34 5.72
C TYR A 57 7.36 -3.59 7.09
N ALA A 58 7.01 -4.85 7.37
CA ALA A 58 6.64 -5.30 8.70
C ALA A 58 7.85 -5.97 9.36
N VAL A 59 8.12 -5.62 10.63
CA VAL A 59 9.22 -6.23 11.40
C VAL A 59 8.89 -7.64 11.87
N ASP A 60 7.61 -8.02 11.84
CA ASP A 60 7.13 -9.33 12.25
C ASP A 60 6.74 -10.24 11.06
N ALA A 61 6.28 -11.45 11.37
CA ALA A 61 5.80 -12.41 10.37
C ALA A 61 4.31 -12.24 10.00
N THR A 62 3.55 -11.47 10.79
CA THR A 62 2.09 -11.38 10.72
C THR A 62 1.59 -10.12 10.02
N TRP A 63 2.50 -9.25 9.58
CA TRP A 63 2.22 -7.90 9.06
C TRP A 63 1.70 -6.93 10.11
N SER A 64 1.81 -7.24 11.40
CA SER A 64 1.14 -6.47 12.45
C SER A 64 1.94 -5.25 12.89
N VAL A 65 3.26 -5.40 13.04
CA VAL A 65 4.15 -4.33 13.50
C VAL A 65 4.88 -3.71 12.30
N PRO A 66 4.58 -2.45 11.92
CA PRO A 66 5.25 -1.77 10.82
C PRO A 66 6.63 -1.23 11.22
N HIS A 67 7.51 -1.14 10.25
CA HIS A 67 8.61 -0.18 10.26
C HIS A 67 8.08 1.15 9.72
N PHE A 68 7.91 2.15 10.60
CA PHE A 68 7.02 3.30 10.35
C PHE A 68 7.39 4.18 9.15
N GLU A 69 8.62 4.09 8.64
CA GLU A 69 9.05 4.74 7.39
C GLU A 69 8.12 4.39 6.22
N LYS A 70 7.77 5.38 5.40
CA LYS A 70 6.96 5.21 4.20
C LYS A 70 7.70 5.76 2.98
N MET A 71 7.99 4.89 2.02
CA MET A 71 8.71 5.28 0.80
C MET A 71 7.75 5.64 -0.33
N LEU A 72 8.04 6.70 -1.09
CA LEU A 72 7.24 7.11 -2.25
C LEU A 72 7.13 5.99 -3.28
N TYR A 73 8.26 5.38 -3.64
CA TYR A 73 8.28 4.37 -4.70
C TYR A 73 7.50 3.11 -4.31
N ASP A 74 7.51 2.73 -3.04
CA ASP A 74 6.73 1.58 -2.54
C ASP A 74 5.24 1.92 -2.60
N ASN A 75 4.85 3.10 -2.12
CA ASN A 75 3.48 3.58 -2.14
C ASN A 75 2.93 3.74 -3.56
N ALA A 76 3.71 4.28 -4.50
CA ALA A 76 3.30 4.41 -5.90
C ALA A 76 3.07 3.03 -6.55
N GLN A 77 3.98 2.07 -6.32
CA GLN A 77 3.84 0.72 -6.84
C GLN A 77 2.65 -0.03 -6.22
N LEU A 78 2.44 0.12 -4.91
CA LEU A 78 1.30 -0.49 -4.22
C LEU A 78 -0.03 0.15 -4.63
N ALA A 79 -0.11 1.47 -4.74
CA ALA A 79 -1.30 2.16 -5.25
C ALA A 79 -1.70 1.62 -6.63
N ARG A 80 -0.72 1.50 -7.53
CA ARG A 80 -0.94 0.89 -8.85
C ARG A 80 -1.41 -0.56 -8.73
N LEU A 81 -0.74 -1.38 -7.92
CA LEU A 81 -1.08 -2.79 -7.76
C LEU A 81 -2.51 -2.99 -7.24
N TYR A 82 -2.93 -2.22 -6.24
CA TYR A 82 -4.29 -2.27 -5.72
C TYR A 82 -5.33 -1.72 -6.72
N ALA A 83 -5.00 -0.69 -7.50
CA ALA A 83 -5.86 -0.21 -8.58
C ALA A 83 -6.02 -1.26 -9.71
N ASP A 84 -4.92 -1.95 -10.01
CA ASP A 84 -4.86 -3.04 -10.98
C ASP A 84 -5.68 -4.24 -10.49
N ALA A 85 -5.60 -4.58 -9.21
CA ALA A 85 -6.44 -5.61 -8.59
C ALA A 85 -7.92 -5.21 -8.59
N ALA A 86 -8.24 -3.94 -8.28
CA ALA A 86 -9.61 -3.43 -8.26
C ALA A 86 -10.32 -3.55 -9.60
N ARG A 87 -9.61 -3.26 -10.70
CA ARG A 87 -10.12 -3.44 -12.07
C ARG A 87 -10.41 -4.91 -12.40
N ARG A 88 -9.75 -5.82 -11.68
CA ARG A 88 -9.85 -7.27 -11.83
C ARG A 88 -10.77 -7.91 -10.79
N ASP A 89 -11.48 -7.12 -9.97
CA ASP A 89 -12.40 -7.63 -8.93
C ASP A 89 -13.61 -8.43 -9.49
N GLY A 90 -13.69 -8.65 -10.81
CA GLY A 90 -14.58 -9.62 -11.47
C GLY A 90 -13.94 -10.92 -11.95
N LEU A 91 -12.63 -11.12 -11.76
CA LEU A 91 -11.82 -12.29 -12.16
C LEU A 91 -11.34 -13.13 -10.97
N TRP A 92 -11.40 -12.54 -9.78
CA TRP A 92 -11.24 -13.20 -8.50
C TRP A 92 -12.43 -14.13 -8.27
N ILE A 93 -12.21 -15.43 -8.43
CA ILE A 93 -13.13 -16.57 -8.24
C ILE A 93 -14.59 -16.14 -8.02
N ARG A 94 -15.40 -16.30 -9.07
CA ARG A 94 -16.86 -16.21 -9.00
C ARG A 94 -17.39 -17.17 -7.93
N ASP A 95 -17.52 -16.67 -6.71
CA ASP A 95 -18.74 -16.89 -5.93
C ASP A 95 -19.45 -15.55 -5.85
N ARG A 96 -20.54 -15.46 -6.62
CA ARG A 96 -21.32 -14.25 -6.87
C ARG A 96 -22.07 -13.81 -5.60
N ALA A 97 -22.02 -12.51 -5.31
CA ALA A 97 -23.20 -11.75 -4.89
C ALA A 97 -23.38 -10.55 -5.86
N PRO A 98 -24.61 -10.06 -6.10
CA PRO A 98 -24.92 -9.19 -7.23
C PRO A 98 -24.38 -7.77 -7.03
N ARG A 99 -23.86 -7.18 -8.11
CA ARG A 99 -23.39 -5.80 -8.16
C ARG A 99 -24.55 -4.82 -8.08
N ALA A 100 -24.41 -3.84 -7.19
CA ALA A 100 -25.10 -2.56 -7.33
C ALA A 100 -24.25 -1.63 -8.22
N ASP A 101 -24.97 -0.99 -9.14
CA ASP A 101 -24.65 0.12 -10.03
C ASP A 101 -23.43 1.03 -9.76
N SER A 102 -22.85 1.46 -10.88
CA SER A 102 -21.65 2.30 -10.96
C SER A 102 -22.04 3.76 -11.26
N ALA A 103 -21.58 4.69 -10.43
CA ALA A 103 -21.55 6.11 -10.74
C ALA A 103 -20.13 6.64 -10.52
N GLY A 104 -19.58 7.29 -11.54
CA GLY A 104 -18.22 7.79 -11.57
C GLY A 104 -17.96 8.90 -10.56
N ALA A 105 -16.75 8.94 -10.04
CA ALA A 105 -16.24 10.05 -9.24
C ALA A 105 -14.94 10.57 -9.86
N ASP A 106 -14.91 11.88 -10.09
CA ASP A 106 -13.76 12.68 -10.54
C ASP A 106 -12.64 12.63 -9.49
N VAL A 107 -11.40 12.46 -9.95
CA VAL A 107 -10.22 12.08 -9.13
C VAL A 107 -9.41 13.30 -8.64
N ARG A 108 -9.92 14.52 -8.84
CA ARG A 108 -9.13 15.76 -8.64
C ARG A 108 -9.43 16.55 -7.36
N ASP A 109 -10.30 16.05 -6.48
CA ASP A 109 -10.60 16.69 -5.19
C ASP A 109 -10.42 15.68 -4.03
N PRO A 110 -9.38 15.82 -3.20
CA PRO A 110 -9.14 14.96 -2.04
C PRO A 110 -10.27 15.00 -1.00
N GLY A 111 -11.05 16.10 -0.94
CA GLY A 111 -12.20 16.25 -0.05
C GLY A 111 -13.46 15.54 -0.57
N ALA A 112 -13.62 15.43 -1.90
CA ALA A 112 -14.76 14.76 -2.53
C ALA A 112 -14.74 13.21 -2.39
N LEU A 113 -13.65 12.64 -1.89
CA LEU A 113 -13.52 11.20 -1.63
C LEU A 113 -14.27 10.74 -0.35
N GLY A 114 -14.90 11.64 0.40
CA GLY A 114 -15.72 11.31 1.56
C GLY A 114 -14.94 10.60 2.68
N LEU A 115 -13.67 10.97 2.87
CA LEU A 115 -12.72 10.31 3.77
C LEU A 115 -12.86 10.75 5.24
N GLU A 116 -13.99 11.31 5.66
CA GLU A 116 -14.17 11.82 7.04
C GLU A 116 -14.47 10.72 8.09
N ALA A 117 -14.36 9.44 7.72
CA ALA A 117 -14.43 8.33 8.66
C ALA A 117 -13.58 7.14 8.17
N LEU A 118 -12.26 7.25 8.32
CA LEU A 118 -11.28 6.22 7.95
C LEU A 118 -11.13 4.98 8.86
N PRO A 119 -11.84 4.74 10.00
CA PRO A 119 -11.58 3.52 10.77
C PRO A 119 -12.16 2.21 10.17
N ALA A 120 -12.92 2.25 9.07
CA ALA A 120 -13.60 1.08 8.51
C ALA A 120 -13.41 0.87 6.99
N LEU A 121 -12.36 1.45 6.40
CA LEU A 121 -12.19 1.50 4.94
C LEU A 121 -11.78 0.16 4.28
N ALA A 122 -11.45 -0.87 5.06
CA ALA A 122 -10.72 -2.05 4.56
C ALA A 122 -11.61 -3.21 4.07
N TRP A 123 -12.94 -3.08 4.03
CA TRP A 123 -13.81 -4.26 3.84
C TRP A 123 -14.98 -4.01 2.91
N GLY A 124 -15.19 -4.96 1.98
CA GLY A 124 -16.25 -4.90 0.98
C GLY A 124 -15.74 -5.02 -0.46
N PRO A 125 -16.65 -5.05 -1.44
CA PRO A 125 -16.34 -5.31 -2.85
C PRO A 125 -15.41 -4.28 -3.50
N ASP A 126 -15.18 -3.13 -2.87
CA ASP A 126 -14.34 -2.04 -3.38
C ASP A 126 -13.05 -1.83 -2.56
N ARG A 127 -12.68 -2.77 -1.67
CA ARG A 127 -11.50 -2.59 -0.80
C ARG A 127 -10.25 -2.22 -1.60
N ASN A 128 -9.95 -2.95 -2.67
CA ASN A 128 -8.75 -2.71 -3.46
C ASN A 128 -8.76 -1.28 -4.06
N ARG A 129 -9.92 -0.84 -4.55
CA ARG A 129 -10.10 0.54 -5.05
C ARG A 129 -9.87 1.57 -3.94
N ARG A 130 -10.46 1.35 -2.76
CA ARG A 130 -10.36 2.26 -1.61
C ARG A 130 -8.92 2.39 -1.13
N ILE A 131 -8.20 1.27 -1.00
CA ILE A 131 -6.78 1.26 -0.65
C ILE A 131 -5.98 2.01 -1.70
N ALA A 132 -6.18 1.72 -2.99
CA ALA A 132 -5.46 2.43 -4.05
C ALA A 132 -5.64 3.95 -3.99
N LEU A 133 -6.88 4.41 -3.77
CA LEU A 133 -7.19 5.83 -3.63
C LEU A 133 -6.60 6.44 -2.36
N ALA A 134 -6.71 5.75 -1.22
CA ALA A 134 -6.15 6.21 0.05
C ALA A 134 -4.61 6.28 -0.01
N THR A 135 -3.93 5.31 -0.63
CA THR A 135 -2.48 5.33 -0.85
C THR A 135 -2.08 6.48 -1.77
N SER A 136 -2.83 6.71 -2.84
CA SER A 136 -2.59 7.82 -3.76
C SER A 136 -2.81 9.16 -3.07
N GLY A 137 -3.88 9.27 -2.27
CA GLY A 137 -4.18 10.45 -1.46
C GLY A 137 -3.09 10.74 -0.43
N TYR A 138 -2.56 9.71 0.23
CA TYR A 138 -1.38 9.85 1.09
C TYR A 138 -0.18 10.43 0.33
N ALA A 139 0.18 9.88 -0.82
CA ALA A 139 1.34 10.37 -1.59
C ALA A 139 1.16 11.83 -2.03
N LEU A 140 -0.06 12.23 -2.40
CA LEU A 140 -0.35 13.61 -2.79
C LEU A 140 -0.38 14.58 -1.61
N ARG A 141 -0.90 14.17 -0.45
CA ARG A 141 -0.98 15.05 0.73
C ARG A 141 0.35 15.19 1.46
N GLU A 142 1.05 14.07 1.63
CA GLU A 142 2.20 13.99 2.54
C GLU A 142 3.54 14.06 1.81
N LEU A 143 3.60 13.62 0.54
CA LEU A 143 4.87 13.51 -0.18
C LEU A 143 5.00 14.47 -1.36
N GLN A 144 3.92 15.13 -1.80
CA GLN A 144 4.01 16.11 -2.89
C GLN A 144 4.48 17.46 -2.36
N LEU A 145 5.46 18.05 -3.04
CA LEU A 145 6.00 19.37 -2.75
C LEU A 145 5.17 20.46 -3.46
N PRO A 146 5.16 21.71 -2.95
CA PRO A 146 4.41 22.83 -3.55
C PRO A 146 4.75 23.14 -5.01
N ASP A 147 5.95 22.77 -5.45
CA ASP A 147 6.43 22.94 -6.84
C ASP A 147 6.00 21.78 -7.77
N GLY A 148 5.29 20.79 -7.26
CA GLY A 148 4.83 19.60 -7.97
C GLY A 148 5.82 18.43 -7.93
N GLY A 149 6.99 18.59 -7.34
CA GLY A 149 7.92 17.49 -7.05
C GLY A 149 7.39 16.53 -5.98
N PHE A 150 8.11 15.44 -5.72
CA PHE A 150 7.78 14.52 -4.64
C PHE A 150 9.01 14.23 -3.77
N GLN A 151 8.80 14.15 -2.46
CA GLN A 151 9.76 13.62 -1.50
C GLN A 151 9.94 12.12 -1.69
N ALA A 152 11.16 11.62 -1.46
CA ALA A 152 11.46 10.21 -1.64
C ALA A 152 10.82 9.31 -0.56
N ALA A 153 10.64 9.84 0.65
CA ALA A 153 10.12 9.13 1.79
C ALA A 153 9.56 10.10 2.84
N GLN A 154 8.75 9.54 3.74
CA GLN A 154 8.45 10.09 5.05
C GLN A 154 9.15 9.19 6.07
N ASP A 155 10.10 9.75 6.82
CA ASP A 155 10.88 8.98 7.79
C ASP A 155 10.06 8.66 9.05
N ALA A 156 10.49 7.63 9.76
CA ALA A 156 10.04 7.32 11.11
C ALA A 156 10.78 8.23 12.10
N ASP A 157 10.50 9.53 12.10
CA ASP A 157 11.16 10.46 13.02
C ASP A 157 10.95 10.03 14.49
N THR A 158 12.05 9.82 15.20
CA THR A 158 12.13 9.94 16.64
C THR A 158 12.51 11.39 17.00
N PRO A 159 12.24 11.86 18.23
CA PRO A 159 12.58 13.23 18.65
C PRO A 159 14.05 13.64 18.46
N ASP A 160 14.95 12.67 18.29
CA ASP A 160 16.40 12.86 18.14
C ASP A 160 16.87 13.01 16.68
N GLY A 161 15.97 12.89 15.70
CA GLY A 161 16.23 13.11 14.27
C GLY A 161 16.78 11.90 13.50
N GLU A 162 16.46 11.83 12.21
CA GLU A 162 16.95 10.86 11.22
C GLU A 162 18.50 10.79 11.22
N GLY A 163 19.06 9.59 11.43
CA GLY A 163 20.52 9.37 11.32
C GLY A 163 21.37 9.67 12.56
N ALA A 164 20.77 10.02 13.72
CA ALA A 164 21.50 10.26 14.97
C ALA A 164 22.41 9.09 15.44
N PHE A 165 22.17 7.86 14.94
CA PHE A 165 22.96 6.67 15.26
C PHE A 165 23.91 6.20 14.13
N PHE A 166 23.85 6.80 12.94
CA PHE A 166 24.59 6.34 11.76
C PHE A 166 25.40 7.44 11.04
N ALA A 167 25.16 8.71 11.34
CA ALA A 167 26.03 9.80 10.90
C ALA A 167 27.22 9.90 11.86
N TRP A 168 28.40 9.55 11.38
CA TRP A 168 29.64 9.80 12.12
C TRP A 168 29.77 11.30 12.36
N ARG A 169 29.97 11.70 13.61
CA ARG A 169 30.29 13.09 13.91
C ARG A 169 31.73 13.35 13.49
N PRO A 170 32.07 14.55 12.98
CA PRO A 170 33.45 14.91 12.66
C PRO A 170 34.43 14.67 13.83
N GLU A 171 33.95 14.76 15.07
CA GLU A 171 34.73 14.48 16.28
C GLU A 171 35.06 12.99 16.49
N GLU A 172 34.31 12.06 15.89
CA GLU A 172 34.50 10.61 15.99
C GLU A 172 35.47 10.06 14.94
N LEU A 173 35.93 10.92 14.03
CA LEU A 173 36.90 10.61 12.97
C LEU A 173 38.35 11.03 13.33
N ALA A 174 38.60 11.43 14.58
CA ALA A 174 39.91 11.84 15.08
C ALA A 174 40.71 10.70 15.72
#